data_AF-A0A6H9GR48-F1
#
_entry.id   AF-A0A6H9GR48-F1
#
_cell.length_a   1.000
_cell.length_b   1.000
_cell.length_c   1.000
_cell.angle_alpha   90.00
_cell.angle_beta   90.00
_cell.angle_gamma   90.00
#
_symmetry.space_group_name_H-M   'P 1'
#
loop_
_entity.id
_entity.type
_entity.pdbx_description
1 polymer ?
#
loop_
_entity_poly.entity_id
_entity_poly.type
_entity_poly.pdbx_seq_one_letter_code
_entity_poly.pdbx_strand_id
1 'polypeptide(L)'
;MIKTFIQVASSLVVSATVSSGQLNLMIVATALATATSTSAIIVTKEKKKIKTLIEGSLTNSQTMIKGIEKIEKEVKAVTHTTEKVAKEVRTLKTNSRLLVGATQKVQHQQKLTTATLNQQQQQLNQLTPQEKPTPGIETEKRVIPLPQKRQTVTHIYIDGNNFSKTTETLGLEIDWKALKIALVEPAKQTDTFTLKYYTGLHEHLSPNQKQWLHHLKQLNYEVITFPLSQRENGWKTLGDDLAMGLDLIEAVKPGDRVILVTGDGDFIPLVERLQARNVDVNVVGASVNTNSRLQALLQQDFIPLESISDQIVKLKRLTA
;
A
#
# COMPACT_ATOMS: atom_id res chain seq x y z
N MET A 1 -44.51 -49.14 -9.26
CA MET A 1 -45.84 -48.56 -9.49
C MET A 1 -46.47 -49.03 -10.81
N ILE A 2 -45.88 -48.82 -11.99
CA ILE A 2 -46.52 -49.24 -13.27
C ILE A 2 -46.64 -50.76 -13.43
N LYS A 3 -45.61 -51.55 -13.07
CA LYS A 3 -45.69 -53.02 -13.04
C LYS A 3 -46.80 -53.52 -12.11
N THR A 4 -46.99 -52.83 -10.97
CA THR A 4 -48.02 -53.13 -9.98
C THR A 4 -49.43 -52.84 -10.51
N PHE A 5 -49.60 -51.80 -11.33
CA PHE A 5 -50.88 -51.43 -11.93
C PHE A 5 -51.32 -52.42 -13.03
N ILE A 6 -50.37 -52.90 -13.85
CA ILE A 6 -50.63 -53.94 -14.86
C ILE A 6 -51.03 -55.25 -14.18
N GLN A 7 -50.39 -55.60 -13.07
CA GLN A 7 -50.66 -56.84 -12.33
C GLN A 7 -52.04 -56.82 -11.66
N VAL A 8 -52.49 -55.67 -11.14
CA VAL A 8 -53.85 -55.49 -10.59
C VAL A 8 -54.92 -55.53 -11.68
N ALA A 9 -54.66 -54.93 -12.85
CA ALA A 9 -55.58 -54.99 -13.98
C ALA A 9 -55.77 -56.42 -14.51
N SER A 10 -54.70 -57.23 -14.55
CA SER A 10 -54.77 -58.65 -14.93
C SER A 10 -55.52 -59.52 -13.91
N SER A 11 -55.46 -59.18 -12.61
CA SER A 11 -56.16 -59.92 -11.55
C SER A 11 -57.66 -59.64 -11.48
N LEU A 12 -58.13 -58.48 -11.95
CA LEU A 12 -59.57 -58.18 -12.04
C LEU A 12 -60.30 -58.96 -13.17
N VAL A 13 -59.57 -59.61 -14.07
CA VAL A 13 -60.11 -60.26 -15.28
C VAL A 13 -60.71 -61.65 -15.02
N VAL A 14 -60.42 -62.29 -13.87
CA VAL A 14 -60.76 -63.71 -13.64
C VAL A 14 -62.18 -63.93 -13.06
N SER A 15 -62.94 -62.89 -12.70
CA SER A 15 -64.18 -63.06 -11.91
C SER A 15 -65.52 -62.65 -12.57
N ALA A 16 -65.64 -62.72 -13.90
CA ALA A 16 -66.93 -62.43 -14.56
C ALA A 16 -67.25 -63.36 -15.73
N THR A 17 -68.07 -64.38 -15.48
CA THR A 17 -69.00 -64.98 -16.45
C THR A 17 -70.36 -65.03 -15.75
N VAL A 18 -71.50 -64.67 -16.34
CA VAL A 18 -72.18 -65.30 -17.48
C VAL A 18 -73.26 -64.32 -18.02
N SER A 19 -73.54 -64.40 -19.34
CA SER A 19 -74.68 -63.77 -20.05
C SER A 19 -74.53 -62.35 -20.63
N SER A 20 -73.43 -62.12 -21.36
CA SER A 20 -73.27 -61.11 -22.45
C SER A 20 -71.85 -61.19 -23.03
N GLY A 21 -71.32 -62.42 -23.07
CA GLY A 21 -69.89 -62.71 -22.92
C GLY A 21 -68.98 -62.29 -24.06
N GLN A 22 -69.48 -62.05 -25.27
CA GLN A 22 -68.64 -61.60 -26.38
C GLN A 22 -68.53 -60.08 -26.48
N LEU A 23 -69.62 -59.33 -26.24
CA LEU A 23 -69.61 -57.87 -26.35
C LEU A 23 -68.87 -57.22 -25.16
N ASN A 24 -69.11 -57.71 -23.94
CA ASN A 24 -68.40 -57.22 -22.75
C ASN A 24 -66.90 -57.57 -22.77
N LEU A 25 -66.53 -58.76 -23.26
CA LEU A 25 -65.13 -59.14 -23.39
C LEU A 25 -64.40 -58.34 -24.48
N MET A 26 -65.08 -58.03 -25.59
CA MET A 26 -64.56 -57.12 -26.61
C MET A 26 -64.36 -55.71 -26.06
N ILE A 27 -65.35 -55.13 -25.36
CA ILE A 27 -65.23 -53.78 -24.79
C ILE A 27 -64.09 -53.70 -23.77
N VAL A 28 -63.94 -54.71 -22.90
CA VAL A 28 -62.85 -54.78 -21.92
C VAL A 28 -61.49 -54.96 -22.59
N ALA A 29 -61.40 -55.81 -23.63
CA ALA A 29 -60.17 -55.99 -24.39
C ALA A 29 -59.77 -54.72 -25.16
N THR A 30 -60.74 -54.01 -25.75
CA THR A 30 -60.51 -52.72 -26.41
C THR A 30 -60.05 -51.67 -25.40
N ALA A 31 -60.69 -51.56 -24.24
CA ALA A 31 -60.31 -50.63 -23.17
C ALA A 31 -58.88 -50.89 -22.67
N LEU A 32 -58.52 -52.16 -22.42
CA LEU A 32 -57.18 -52.55 -21.99
C LEU A 32 -56.12 -52.27 -23.08
N ALA A 33 -56.43 -52.54 -24.35
CA ALA A 33 -55.55 -52.24 -25.47
C ALA A 33 -55.33 -50.72 -25.62
N THR A 34 -56.39 -49.90 -25.50
CA THR A 34 -56.26 -48.44 -25.51
C THR A 34 -55.46 -47.92 -24.33
N ALA A 35 -55.72 -48.39 -23.11
CA ALA A 35 -54.97 -47.97 -21.92
C ALA A 35 -53.47 -48.33 -22.01
N THR A 36 -53.16 -49.52 -22.55
CA THR A 36 -51.77 -49.97 -22.78
C THR A 36 -51.09 -49.12 -23.86
N SER A 37 -51.79 -48.83 -24.96
CA SER A 37 -51.28 -47.97 -26.04
C SER A 37 -51.03 -46.53 -25.57
N THR A 38 -51.98 -45.92 -24.86
CA THR A 38 -51.83 -44.57 -24.30
C THR A 38 -50.67 -44.49 -23.31
N SER A 39 -50.52 -45.51 -22.44
CA SER A 39 -49.38 -45.58 -21.51
C SER A 39 -48.04 -45.69 -22.23
N ALA A 40 -47.95 -46.52 -23.27
CA ALA A 40 -46.74 -46.65 -24.08
C ALA A 40 -46.36 -45.34 -24.80
N ILE A 41 -47.36 -44.60 -25.30
CA ILE A 41 -47.17 -43.28 -25.91
C ILE A 41 -46.64 -42.27 -24.88
N ILE A 42 -47.22 -42.23 -23.67
CA ILE A 42 -46.79 -41.33 -22.59
C ILE A 42 -45.34 -41.63 -22.19
N VAL A 43 -44.99 -42.90 -21.96
CA VAL A 43 -43.62 -43.31 -21.62
C VAL A 43 -42.63 -42.93 -22.72
N THR A 44 -43.00 -43.10 -23.98
CA THR A 44 -42.14 -42.75 -25.14
C THR A 44 -41.92 -41.23 -25.21
N LYS A 45 -42.98 -40.43 -24.98
CA LYS A 45 -42.91 -38.97 -24.96
C LYS A 45 -42.03 -38.44 -23.81
N GLU A 46 -42.20 -38.98 -22.60
CA GLU A 46 -41.37 -38.62 -21.44
C GLU A 46 -39.91 -39.05 -21.64
N LYS A 47 -39.66 -40.25 -22.17
CA LYS A 47 -38.29 -40.69 -22.51
C LYS A 47 -37.62 -39.75 -23.52
N LYS A 48 -38.36 -39.28 -24.53
CA LYS A 48 -37.85 -38.31 -25.51
C LYS A 48 -37.52 -36.96 -24.85
N LYS A 49 -38.39 -36.47 -23.96
CA LYS A 49 -38.19 -35.22 -23.20
C LYS A 49 -36.97 -35.29 -22.28
N ILE A 50 -36.82 -36.39 -21.54
CA ILE A 50 -35.65 -36.64 -20.68
C ILE A 50 -34.38 -36.70 -21.52
N LYS A 51 -34.38 -37.40 -22.66
CA LYS A 51 -33.24 -37.47 -23.57
C LYS A 51 -32.80 -36.08 -24.04
N THR A 52 -33.74 -35.25 -24.49
CA THR A 52 -33.41 -33.89 -24.93
C THR A 52 -32.86 -33.00 -23.81
N LEU A 53 -33.35 -33.16 -22.58
CA LEU A 53 -32.84 -32.41 -21.42
C LEU A 53 -31.40 -32.84 -21.06
N ILE A 54 -31.12 -34.15 -21.10
CA ILE A 54 -29.77 -34.68 -20.85
C ILE A 54 -28.80 -34.20 -21.92
N GLU A 55 -29.18 -34.27 -23.20
CA GLU A 55 -28.34 -33.80 -24.31
C GLU A 55 -28.04 -32.30 -24.18
N GLY A 56 -29.05 -31.47 -23.89
CA GLY A 56 -28.85 -30.04 -23.67
C GLY A 56 -27.94 -29.74 -22.47
N SER A 57 -28.12 -30.46 -21.35
CA SER A 57 -27.25 -30.33 -20.18
C SER A 57 -25.81 -30.75 -20.48
N LEU A 58 -25.61 -31.81 -21.27
CA LEU A 58 -24.29 -32.28 -21.65
C LEU A 58 -23.57 -31.25 -22.53
N THR A 59 -24.26 -30.66 -23.51
CA THR A 59 -23.70 -29.60 -24.37
C THR A 59 -23.32 -28.35 -23.57
N ASN A 60 -24.14 -27.96 -22.59
CA ASN A 60 -23.82 -26.85 -21.70
C ASN A 60 -22.57 -27.13 -20.87
N SER A 61 -22.47 -28.31 -20.26
CA SER A 61 -21.29 -28.72 -19.50
C SER A 61 -20.03 -28.76 -20.37
N GLN A 62 -20.12 -29.26 -21.61
CA GLN A 62 -18.99 -29.26 -22.55
C GLN A 62 -18.54 -27.84 -22.92
N THR A 63 -19.47 -26.91 -23.09
CA THR A 63 -19.15 -25.50 -23.36
C THR A 63 -18.45 -24.85 -22.17
N MET A 64 -18.92 -25.13 -20.94
CA MET A 64 -18.27 -24.65 -19.72
C MET A 64 -16.85 -25.20 -19.56
N ILE A 65 -16.63 -26.49 -19.83
CA ILE A 65 -15.29 -27.11 -19.78
C ILE A 65 -14.33 -26.40 -20.75
N LYS A 66 -14.76 -26.15 -21.99
CA LYS A 66 -13.94 -25.38 -22.96
C LYS A 66 -13.63 -23.95 -22.47
N GLY A 67 -14.57 -23.33 -21.76
CA GLY A 67 -14.36 -22.03 -21.12
C GLY A 67 -13.28 -22.08 -20.03
N ILE A 68 -13.33 -23.11 -19.17
CA ILE A 68 -12.35 -23.33 -18.12
C ILE A 68 -10.95 -23.58 -18.72
N GLU A 69 -10.84 -24.43 -19.74
CA GLU A 69 -9.56 -24.70 -20.43
C GLU A 69 -8.95 -23.43 -21.03
N LYS A 70 -9.78 -22.51 -21.53
CA LYS A 70 -9.31 -21.21 -22.04
C LYS A 70 -8.76 -20.35 -20.91
N ILE A 71 -9.49 -20.25 -19.79
CA ILE A 71 -9.05 -19.50 -18.60
C ILE A 71 -7.74 -20.08 -18.06
N GLU A 72 -7.59 -21.40 -17.98
CA GLU A 72 -6.36 -22.03 -17.52
C GLU A 72 -5.15 -21.67 -18.40
N LYS A 73 -5.33 -21.58 -19.73
CA LYS A 73 -4.26 -21.12 -20.64
C LYS A 73 -3.89 -19.67 -20.39
N GLU A 74 -4.87 -18.80 -20.20
CA GLU A 74 -4.64 -17.38 -19.89
C GLU A 74 -3.92 -17.21 -18.55
N VAL A 75 -4.34 -17.94 -17.51
CA VAL A 75 -3.66 -17.95 -16.20
C VAL A 75 -2.21 -18.41 -16.33
N LYS A 76 -1.93 -19.49 -17.07
CA LYS A 76 -0.55 -19.96 -17.30
C LYS A 76 0.29 -18.90 -18.02
N ALA A 77 -0.27 -18.20 -19.01
CA ALA A 77 0.43 -17.13 -19.71
C ALA A 77 0.76 -15.96 -18.76
N VAL A 78 -0.21 -15.52 -17.95
CA VAL A 78 -0.02 -14.45 -16.96
C VAL A 78 1.06 -14.83 -15.95
N THR A 79 1.01 -16.04 -15.39
CA THR A 79 2.02 -16.52 -14.42
C THR A 79 3.42 -16.47 -15.01
N HIS A 80 3.59 -16.91 -16.27
CA HIS A 80 4.89 -16.85 -16.93
C HIS A 80 5.39 -15.41 -17.11
N THR A 81 4.51 -14.48 -17.49
CA THR A 81 4.84 -13.06 -17.59
C THR A 81 5.24 -12.49 -16.22
N THR A 82 4.52 -12.82 -15.15
CA THR A 82 4.85 -12.39 -13.78
C THR A 82 6.23 -12.89 -13.34
N GLU A 83 6.56 -14.15 -13.62
CA GLU A 83 7.89 -14.70 -13.34
C GLU A 83 9.00 -14.00 -14.11
N LYS A 84 8.76 -13.65 -15.38
CA LYS A 84 9.71 -12.89 -16.19
C LYS A 84 9.97 -11.51 -15.60
N VAL A 85 8.90 -10.77 -15.27
CA VAL A 85 8.99 -9.45 -14.63
C VAL A 85 9.73 -9.54 -13.29
N ALA A 86 9.45 -10.57 -12.49
CA ALA A 86 10.14 -10.77 -11.21
C ALA A 86 11.67 -10.97 -11.39
N LYS A 87 12.10 -11.65 -12.46
CA LYS A 87 13.53 -11.79 -12.79
C LYS A 87 14.14 -10.45 -13.19
N GLU A 88 13.47 -9.65 -14.03
CA GLU A 88 13.94 -8.33 -14.45
C GLU A 88 14.09 -7.37 -13.26
N VAL A 89 13.12 -7.38 -12.33
CA VAL A 89 13.18 -6.60 -11.08
C VAL A 89 14.39 -6.98 -10.23
N ARG A 90 14.72 -8.28 -10.12
CA ARG A 90 15.93 -8.73 -9.39
C ARG A 90 17.21 -8.21 -10.03
N THR A 91 17.29 -8.23 -11.36
CA THR A 91 18.43 -7.67 -12.11
C THR A 91 18.55 -6.16 -11.90
N LEU A 92 17.44 -5.42 -12.02
CA LEU A 92 17.41 -3.97 -11.79
C LEU A 92 17.81 -3.60 -10.36
N LYS A 93 17.33 -4.35 -9.36
CA LYS A 93 17.71 -4.16 -7.95
C LYS A 93 19.22 -4.36 -7.74
N THR A 94 19.83 -5.30 -8.46
CA THR A 94 21.28 -5.54 -8.41
C THR A 94 22.05 -4.40 -9.05
N ASN A 95 21.63 -3.95 -10.23
CA ASN A 95 22.24 -2.81 -10.93
C ASN A 95 22.15 -1.52 -10.10
N SER A 96 21.00 -1.28 -9.45
CA SER A 96 20.82 -0.13 -8.56
C SER A 96 21.82 -0.14 -7.39
N ARG A 97 22.05 -1.30 -6.75
CA ARG A 97 23.06 -1.42 -5.68
C ARG A 97 24.48 -1.10 -6.15
N LEU A 98 24.84 -1.56 -7.34
CA LEU A 98 26.16 -1.27 -7.94
C LEU A 98 26.33 0.23 -8.21
N LEU A 99 25.30 0.89 -8.73
CA LEU A 99 25.31 2.33 -8.97
C LEU A 99 25.47 3.11 -7.67
N VAL A 100 24.74 2.75 -6.60
CA VAL A 100 24.89 3.38 -5.28
C VAL A 100 26.33 3.27 -4.77
N GLY A 101 26.95 2.08 -4.90
CA GLY A 101 28.35 1.89 -4.53
C GLY A 101 29.33 2.73 -5.35
N ALA A 102 29.08 2.89 -6.65
CA ALA A 102 29.88 3.76 -7.52
C ALA A 102 29.73 5.24 -7.12
N THR A 103 28.51 5.71 -6.84
CA THR A 103 28.24 7.08 -6.36
C THR A 103 28.95 7.36 -5.04
N GLN A 104 28.97 6.41 -4.11
CA GLN A 104 29.70 6.55 -2.83
C GLN A 104 31.21 6.72 -3.04
N LYS A 105 31.80 5.98 -3.99
CA LYS A 105 33.23 6.12 -4.34
C LYS A 105 33.52 7.51 -4.90
N VAL A 106 32.69 8.00 -5.81
CA VAL A 106 32.84 9.35 -6.39
C VAL A 106 32.71 10.43 -5.32
N GLN A 107 31.73 10.31 -4.42
CA GLN A 107 31.56 11.24 -3.30
C GLN A 107 32.76 11.24 -2.34
N HIS A 108 33.34 10.07 -2.06
CA HIS A 108 34.55 9.97 -1.24
C HIS A 108 35.73 10.66 -1.93
N GLN A 109 35.90 10.45 -3.23
CA GLN A 109 36.96 11.07 -4.00
C GLN A 109 36.81 12.60 -4.03
N GLN A 110 35.58 13.12 -4.22
CA GLN A 110 35.30 14.56 -4.13
C GLN A 110 35.71 15.14 -2.78
N LYS A 111 35.39 14.48 -1.67
CA LYS A 111 35.79 14.94 -0.32
C LYS A 111 37.31 15.07 -0.17
N LEU A 112 38.06 14.08 -0.68
CA LEU A 112 39.53 14.12 -0.65
C LEU A 112 40.05 15.29 -1.49
N THR A 113 39.54 15.48 -2.71
CA THR A 113 39.96 16.59 -3.58
C THR A 113 39.65 17.96 -2.96
N THR A 114 38.47 18.13 -2.35
CA THR A 114 38.10 19.36 -1.65
C THR A 114 39.00 19.64 -0.45
N ALA A 115 39.35 18.61 0.33
CA ALA A 115 40.28 18.76 1.44
C ALA A 115 41.67 19.21 0.97
N THR A 116 42.19 18.63 -0.11
CA THR A 116 43.47 19.02 -0.71
C THR A 116 43.44 20.45 -1.25
N LEU A 117 42.36 20.85 -1.93
CA LEU A 117 42.18 22.23 -2.42
C LEU A 117 42.20 23.24 -1.26
N ASN A 118 41.50 22.94 -0.16
CA ASN A 118 41.50 23.80 1.01
C ASN A 118 42.88 23.93 1.65
N GLN A 119 43.65 22.84 1.72
CA GLN A 119 45.03 22.87 2.22
C GLN A 119 45.95 23.72 1.33
N GLN A 120 45.84 23.60 0.00
CA GLN A 120 46.61 24.42 -0.94
C GLN A 120 46.26 25.91 -0.83
N GLN A 121 44.98 26.24 -0.66
CA GLN A 121 44.54 27.62 -0.46
C GLN A 121 45.12 28.22 0.84
N GLN A 122 45.18 27.43 1.91
CA GLN A 122 45.79 27.85 3.18
C GLN A 122 47.30 28.08 3.05
N GLN A 123 48.00 27.30 2.22
CA GLN A 123 49.43 27.52 1.95
C GLN A 123 49.65 28.78 1.10
N LEU A 124 48.78 29.02 0.10
CA LEU A 124 48.86 30.23 -0.74
C LEU A 124 48.65 31.51 0.08
N ASN A 125 47.74 31.48 1.06
CA ASN A 125 47.48 32.60 1.97
C ASN A 125 48.65 32.87 2.94
N GLN A 126 49.54 31.91 3.17
CA GLN A 126 50.73 32.09 4.02
C GLN A 126 51.94 32.66 3.25
N LEU A 127 51.93 32.57 1.92
CA LEU A 127 52.99 33.06 1.03
C LEU A 127 52.73 34.48 0.51
N THR A 128 51.56 35.06 0.80
CA THR A 128 51.23 36.43 0.40
C THR A 128 51.87 37.43 1.39
N PRO A 129 52.72 38.37 0.94
CA PRO A 129 53.33 39.34 1.84
C PRO A 129 52.28 40.21 2.54
N GLN A 130 52.33 40.26 3.87
CA GLN A 130 51.54 41.20 4.66
C GLN A 130 52.08 42.62 4.42
N GLU A 131 51.26 43.51 3.85
CA GLU A 131 51.57 44.93 3.79
C GLU A 131 51.70 45.50 5.21
N LYS A 132 52.82 46.20 5.45
CA LYS A 132 53.15 46.83 6.74
C LYS A 132 52.27 48.09 6.90
N PRO A 133 51.50 48.26 8.00
CA PRO A 133 50.66 49.44 8.14
C PRO A 133 51.48 50.65 8.59
N THR A 134 51.30 51.78 7.89
CA THR A 134 51.76 53.13 8.23
C THR A 134 50.98 53.66 9.44
N PRO A 135 51.57 54.47 10.36
CA PRO A 135 50.84 54.98 11.51
C PRO A 135 49.94 56.14 11.10
N GLY A 136 48.62 55.97 11.19
CA GLY A 136 47.64 57.01 10.90
C GLY A 136 46.26 56.67 11.45
N ILE A 137 45.85 57.45 12.45
CA ILE A 137 44.50 57.65 13.01
C ILE A 137 43.81 56.39 13.55
N GLU A 138 43.66 56.33 14.88
CA GLU A 138 42.83 55.36 15.58
C GLU A 138 41.35 55.54 15.22
N THR A 139 40.93 54.91 14.13
CA THR A 139 39.53 54.50 13.98
C THR A 139 39.42 53.10 14.57
N GLU A 140 38.61 52.96 15.62
CA GLU A 140 38.22 51.66 16.19
C GLU A 140 37.94 50.67 15.06
N LYS A 141 38.84 49.68 14.90
CA LYS A 141 38.62 48.57 13.98
C LYS A 141 37.49 47.74 14.55
N ARG A 142 36.27 48.06 14.13
CA ARG A 142 35.10 47.21 14.33
C ARG A 142 35.40 45.89 13.61
N VAL A 143 35.82 44.89 14.38
CA VAL A 143 35.94 43.51 13.89
C VAL A 143 34.54 43.10 13.47
N ILE A 144 34.26 43.10 12.17
CA ILE A 144 33.03 42.51 11.64
C ILE A 144 33.26 40.99 11.71
N PRO A 145 32.55 40.24 12.56
CA PRO A 145 32.68 38.79 12.56
C PRO A 145 32.28 38.30 11.17
N LEU A 146 33.12 37.49 10.53
CA LEU A 146 32.72 36.74 9.34
C LEU A 146 31.41 36.01 9.68
N PRO A 147 30.35 36.15 8.88
CA PRO A 147 29.08 35.50 9.18
C PRO A 147 29.32 34.00 9.31
N GLN A 148 29.16 33.48 10.53
CA GLN A 148 29.28 32.05 10.79
C GLN A 148 28.23 31.35 9.93
N LYS A 149 28.66 30.40 9.09
CA LYS A 149 27.75 29.61 8.26
C LYS A 149 26.75 28.94 9.19
N ARG A 150 25.50 29.40 9.14
CA ARG A 150 24.43 28.88 9.99
C ARG A 150 24.29 27.38 9.71
N GLN A 151 24.23 26.58 10.77
CA GLN A 151 23.97 25.15 10.65
C GLN A 151 22.57 24.92 10.08
N THR A 152 22.46 24.12 9.02
CA THR A 152 21.18 23.74 8.43
C THR A 152 20.58 22.56 9.18
N VAL A 153 19.26 22.54 9.28
CA VAL A 153 18.53 21.48 10.01
C VAL A 153 17.51 20.84 9.10
N THR A 154 17.40 19.51 9.16
CA THR A 154 16.24 18.80 8.59
C THR A 154 15.19 18.55 9.67
N HIS A 155 14.00 19.10 9.49
CA HIS A 155 12.86 18.95 10.39
C HIS A 155 11.96 17.82 9.90
N ILE A 156 11.91 16.70 10.64
CA ILE A 156 11.11 15.53 10.28
C ILE A 156 9.88 15.47 11.18
N TYR A 157 8.71 15.63 10.59
CA TYR A 157 7.43 15.73 11.30
C TYR A 157 6.49 14.65 10.77
N ILE A 158 6.07 13.74 11.66
CA ILE A 158 5.22 12.60 11.31
C ILE A 158 3.83 12.81 11.88
N ASP A 159 2.84 12.86 10.98
CA ASP A 159 1.43 12.75 11.33
C ASP A 159 1.11 11.29 11.61
N GLY A 160 1.04 10.94 12.89
CA GLY A 160 0.84 9.59 13.35
C GLY A 160 -0.53 9.02 13.00
N ASN A 161 -1.57 9.85 12.90
CA ASN A 161 -2.91 9.37 12.55
C ASN A 161 -2.97 8.98 11.08
N ASN A 162 -2.47 9.86 10.20
CA ASN A 162 -2.40 9.59 8.77
C ASN A 162 -1.42 8.46 8.46
N PHE A 163 -0.25 8.46 9.10
CA PHE A 163 0.74 7.41 8.95
C PHE A 163 0.20 6.05 9.40
N SER A 164 -0.42 5.96 10.58
CA SER A 164 -1.02 4.72 11.07
C SER A 164 -2.06 4.17 10.11
N LYS A 165 -3.04 5.01 9.70
CA LYS A 165 -4.09 4.63 8.74
C LYS A 165 -3.50 4.14 7.42
N THR A 166 -2.47 4.83 6.95
CA THR A 166 -1.79 4.48 5.69
C THR A 166 -1.06 3.15 5.79
N THR A 167 -0.30 2.93 6.87
CA THR A 167 0.43 1.66 7.09
C THR A 167 -0.52 0.48 7.28
N GLU A 168 -1.66 0.68 7.94
CA GLU A 168 -2.72 -0.33 8.07
C GLU A 168 -3.32 -0.68 6.70
N THR A 169 -3.67 0.33 5.90
CA THR A 169 -4.21 0.15 4.54
C THR A 169 -3.25 -0.62 3.64
N LEU A 170 -1.94 -0.37 3.77
CA LEU A 170 -0.89 -1.05 3.00
C LEU A 170 -0.43 -2.38 3.62
N GLY A 171 -0.94 -2.77 4.80
CA GLY A 171 -0.54 -3.99 5.50
C GLY A 171 0.92 -3.98 5.95
N LEU A 172 1.48 -2.82 6.25
CA LEU A 172 2.89 -2.64 6.61
C LEU A 172 3.10 -2.74 8.12
N GLU A 173 3.93 -3.71 8.54
CA GLU A 173 4.44 -3.76 9.92
C GLU A 173 5.74 -2.97 10.02
N ILE A 174 5.69 -1.77 10.60
CA ILE A 174 6.83 -0.85 10.59
C ILE A 174 7.94 -1.26 11.58
N ASP A 175 9.18 -1.27 11.08
CA ASP A 175 10.40 -1.19 11.86
C ASP A 175 10.75 0.29 12.09
N TRP A 176 10.52 0.77 13.30
CA TRP A 176 10.72 2.18 13.68
C TRP A 176 12.18 2.63 13.58
N LYS A 177 13.14 1.74 13.75
CA LYS A 177 14.55 2.08 13.58
C LYS A 177 14.86 2.25 12.10
N ALA A 178 14.35 1.36 11.26
CA ALA A 178 14.54 1.43 9.83
C ALA A 178 13.82 2.64 9.20
N LEU A 179 12.60 2.95 9.65
CA LEU A 179 11.88 4.18 9.28
C LEU A 179 12.71 5.43 9.59
N LYS A 180 13.25 5.54 10.81
CA LYS A 180 14.13 6.66 11.18
C LYS A 180 15.31 6.77 10.22
N ILE A 181 15.99 5.66 9.92
CA ILE A 181 17.13 5.66 9.00
C ILE A 181 16.71 6.14 7.61
N ALA A 182 15.61 5.62 7.07
CA ALA A 182 15.11 5.99 5.75
C ALA A 182 14.73 7.49 5.65
N LEU A 183 14.15 8.07 6.71
CA LEU A 183 13.81 9.49 6.75
C LEU A 183 15.04 10.39 7.00
N VAL A 184 16.03 9.90 7.75
CA VAL A 184 17.25 10.67 8.11
C VAL A 184 18.35 10.56 7.04
N GLU A 185 18.38 9.51 6.22
CA GLU A 185 19.38 9.40 5.15
C GLU A 185 19.36 10.59 4.19
N PRO A 186 18.19 11.03 3.68
CA PRO A 186 18.07 12.28 2.93
C PRO A 186 18.55 13.50 3.73
N ALA A 187 18.34 13.51 5.05
CA ALA A 187 18.70 14.60 5.96
C ALA A 187 20.22 14.80 6.15
N LYS A 188 21.07 13.83 5.80
CA LYS A 188 22.54 13.96 5.88
C LYS A 188 23.12 15.07 4.98
N GLN A 189 22.29 15.69 4.14
CA GLN A 189 22.62 16.91 3.41
C GLN A 189 22.65 18.16 4.31
N THR A 190 22.11 18.07 5.52
CA THR A 190 22.11 19.11 6.56
C THR A 190 22.97 18.72 7.75
N ASP A 191 23.32 19.70 8.59
CA ASP A 191 24.23 19.47 9.72
C ASP A 191 23.59 18.65 10.84
N THR A 192 22.27 18.79 11.05
CA THR A 192 21.51 18.12 12.12
C THR A 192 20.07 17.81 11.69
N PHE A 193 19.34 17.02 12.48
CA PHE A 193 17.91 16.77 12.25
C PHE A 193 17.10 16.76 13.54
N THR A 194 15.82 17.09 13.43
CA THR A 194 14.79 16.89 14.47
C THR A 194 13.78 15.85 14.00
N LEU A 195 13.22 15.06 14.93
CA LEU A 195 12.27 13.99 14.61
C LEU A 195 11.11 13.97 15.61
N LYS A 196 9.96 14.45 15.15
CA LYS A 196 8.73 14.57 15.93
C LYS A 196 7.62 13.69 15.37
N TYR A 197 6.84 13.07 16.25
CA TYR A 197 5.71 12.20 15.92
C TYR A 197 4.47 12.68 16.66
N TYR A 198 3.44 13.13 15.93
CA TYR A 198 2.21 13.70 16.46
C TYR A 198 1.11 12.64 16.45
N THR A 199 0.43 12.39 17.56
CA THR A 199 -0.60 11.35 17.61
C THR A 199 -1.64 11.56 18.68
N GLY A 200 -2.86 11.06 18.44
CA GLY A 200 -3.91 10.99 19.44
C GLY A 200 -3.79 9.74 20.31
N LEU A 201 -3.94 9.89 21.63
CA LEU A 201 -3.99 8.78 22.57
C LEU A 201 -5.22 8.87 23.48
N HIS A 202 -5.69 7.69 23.91
CA HIS A 202 -6.69 7.58 24.97
C HIS A 202 -6.04 7.91 26.32
N GLU A 203 -6.83 8.43 27.27
CA GLU A 203 -6.40 8.69 28.64
C GLU A 203 -5.80 7.43 29.31
N HIS A 204 -6.38 6.26 29.02
CA HIS A 204 -5.89 4.98 29.49
C HIS A 204 -5.19 4.22 28.36
N LEU A 205 -3.85 4.26 28.38
CA LEU A 205 -3.02 3.54 27.42
C LEU A 205 -3.00 2.04 27.70
N SER A 206 -3.20 1.25 26.65
CA SER A 206 -2.97 -0.19 26.68
C SER A 206 -1.48 -0.54 26.92
N PRO A 207 -1.17 -1.74 27.45
CA PRO A 207 0.22 -2.18 27.60
C PRO A 207 1.04 -2.10 26.30
N ASN A 208 0.43 -2.46 25.17
CA ASN A 208 1.07 -2.40 23.85
C ASN A 208 1.42 -0.96 23.45
N GLN A 209 0.51 0.00 23.69
CA GLN A 209 0.78 1.41 23.41
C GLN A 209 1.89 1.96 24.31
N LYS A 210 1.91 1.60 25.60
CA LYS A 210 3.00 1.98 26.52
C LYS A 210 4.35 1.44 26.04
N GLN A 211 4.40 0.18 25.63
CA GLN A 211 5.62 -0.45 25.11
C GLN A 211 6.08 0.21 23.81
N TRP A 212 5.14 0.53 22.90
CA TRP A 212 5.43 1.23 21.67
C TRP A 212 5.98 2.64 21.91
N LEU A 213 5.36 3.43 22.78
CA LEU A 213 5.86 4.75 23.17
C LEU A 213 7.27 4.67 23.77
N HIS A 214 7.49 3.69 24.64
CA HIS A 214 8.80 3.47 25.24
C HIS A 214 9.86 3.16 24.18
N HIS A 215 9.54 2.29 23.21
CA HIS A 215 10.43 1.96 22.10
C HIS A 215 10.74 3.22 21.26
N LEU A 216 9.72 4.00 20.87
CA LEU A 216 9.94 5.25 20.11
C LEU A 216 10.87 6.21 20.85
N LYS A 217 10.67 6.37 22.17
CA LYS A 217 11.54 7.21 23.01
C LYS A 217 12.99 6.71 23.03
N GLN A 218 13.20 5.39 23.12
CA GLN A 218 14.55 4.80 23.03
C GLN A 218 15.22 5.07 21.68
N LEU A 219 14.43 5.19 20.60
CA LEU A 219 14.91 5.55 19.27
C LEU A 219 15.02 7.07 19.05
N ASN A 220 14.86 7.89 20.10
CA ASN A 220 14.87 9.35 20.05
C ASN A 220 13.83 9.95 19.08
N TYR A 221 12.64 9.36 19.04
CA TYR A 221 11.47 10.07 18.55
C TYR A 221 10.95 10.97 19.67
N GLU A 222 10.74 12.25 19.36
CA GLU A 222 9.94 13.12 20.21
C GLU A 222 8.46 12.84 19.89
N VAL A 223 7.73 12.25 20.84
CA VAL A 223 6.31 11.90 20.63
C VAL A 223 5.43 12.94 21.31
N ILE A 224 4.65 13.66 20.50
CA ILE A 224 3.71 14.68 20.93
C ILE A 224 2.31 14.07 20.91
N THR A 225 1.66 14.07 22.07
CA THR A 225 0.39 13.35 22.26
C THR A 225 -0.77 14.30 22.51
N PHE A 226 -1.91 14.01 21.88
CA PHE A 226 -3.14 14.78 22.01
C PHE A 226 -4.26 13.88 22.54
N PRO A 227 -5.24 14.42 23.28
CA PRO A 227 -6.38 13.64 23.73
C PRO A 227 -7.29 13.27 22.54
N LEU A 228 -7.76 12.02 22.53
CA LEU A 228 -8.79 11.59 21.58
C LEU A 228 -10.17 12.10 22.00
N SER A 229 -10.89 12.70 21.07
CA SER A 229 -12.28 13.14 21.23
C SER A 229 -13.23 12.16 20.54
N GLN A 230 -14.28 11.75 21.24
CA GLN A 230 -15.34 10.94 20.65
C GLN A 230 -16.18 11.79 19.70
N ARG A 231 -16.47 11.25 18.51
CA ARG A 231 -17.37 11.81 17.49
C ARG A 231 -18.34 10.72 17.04
N GLU A 232 -19.39 11.11 16.32
CA GLU A 232 -20.41 10.19 15.79
C GLU A 232 -19.81 9.07 14.92
N ASN A 233 -18.70 9.37 14.23
CA ASN A 233 -18.02 8.44 13.32
C ASN A 233 -16.74 7.81 13.93
N GLY A 234 -16.58 7.85 15.26
CA GLY A 234 -15.44 7.27 15.97
C GLY A 234 -14.57 8.30 16.69
N TRP A 235 -13.34 7.92 17.02
CA TRP A 235 -12.40 8.77 17.74
C TRP A 235 -11.59 9.63 16.78
N LYS A 236 -11.47 10.92 17.08
CA LYS A 236 -10.61 11.85 16.32
C LYS A 236 -9.73 12.64 17.28
N THR A 237 -8.48 12.81 16.90
CA THR A 237 -7.57 13.76 17.54
C THR A 237 -7.96 15.19 17.17
N LEU A 238 -7.89 16.12 18.12
CA LEU A 238 -8.20 17.52 17.86
C LEU A 238 -6.95 18.38 18.10
N GLY A 239 -6.61 19.18 17.10
CA GLY A 239 -5.56 20.20 17.19
C GLY A 239 -4.14 19.70 16.92
N ASP A 240 -3.96 18.42 16.60
CA ASP A 240 -2.67 17.84 16.21
C ASP A 240 -2.12 18.45 14.93
N ASP A 241 -2.94 18.57 13.88
CA ASP A 241 -2.50 19.17 12.60
C ASP A 241 -2.08 20.64 12.77
N LEU A 242 -2.85 21.39 13.56
CA LEU A 242 -2.58 22.80 13.85
C LEU A 242 -1.30 22.94 14.67
N ALA A 243 -1.14 22.17 15.74
CA ALA A 243 0.06 22.19 16.58
C ALA A 243 1.29 21.80 15.76
N MET A 244 1.17 20.77 14.92
CA MET A 244 2.25 20.34 14.03
C MET A 244 2.66 21.47 13.06
N GLY A 245 1.70 22.16 12.46
CA GLY A 245 1.97 23.29 11.56
C GLY A 245 2.59 24.50 12.25
N LEU A 246 2.14 24.82 13.46
CA LEU A 246 2.71 25.91 14.27
C LEU A 246 4.15 25.62 14.68
N ASP A 247 4.40 24.44 15.25
CA ASP A 247 5.74 23.98 15.63
C ASP A 247 6.71 24.06 14.44
N LEU A 248 6.27 23.62 13.26
CA LEU A 248 7.10 23.61 12.07
C LEU A 248 7.43 25.03 11.59
N ILE A 249 6.44 25.93 11.51
CA ILE A 249 6.66 27.33 11.08
C ILE A 249 7.59 28.08 12.03
N GLU A 250 7.49 27.81 13.33
CA GLU A 250 8.35 28.42 14.35
C GLU A 250 9.78 27.89 14.29
N ALA A 251 9.96 26.58 14.09
CA ALA A 251 11.27 25.93 14.10
C ALA A 251 12.09 26.20 12.83
N VAL A 252 11.45 26.22 11.67
CA VAL A 252 12.13 26.33 10.37
C VAL A 252 12.67 27.73 10.12
N LYS A 253 13.85 27.82 9.52
CA LYS A 253 14.37 29.06 8.96
C LYS A 253 14.95 28.83 7.56
N PRO A 254 15.15 29.88 6.74
CA PRO A 254 15.54 29.72 5.34
C PRO A 254 16.79 28.85 5.18
N GLY A 255 16.79 27.96 4.18
CA GLY A 255 17.85 26.98 3.93
C GLY A 255 17.77 25.69 4.75
N ASP A 256 16.78 25.56 5.65
CA ASP A 256 16.46 24.28 6.29
C ASP A 256 15.71 23.36 5.31
N ARG A 257 15.63 22.07 5.67
CA ARG A 257 14.80 21.09 4.98
C ARG A 257 13.67 20.63 5.89
N VAL A 258 12.53 20.30 5.30
CA VAL A 258 11.38 19.70 5.97
C VAL A 258 11.06 18.38 5.29
N ILE A 259 10.85 17.34 6.10
CA ILE A 259 10.27 16.07 5.66
C ILE A 259 8.97 15.90 6.45
N LEU A 260 7.84 16.08 5.77
CA LEU A 260 6.51 15.92 6.37
C LEU A 260 5.95 14.55 5.98
N VAL A 261 5.69 13.70 6.95
CA VAL A 261 5.10 12.37 6.71
C VAL A 261 3.60 12.49 6.94
N THR A 262 2.85 12.76 5.87
CA THR A 262 1.39 12.88 5.87
C THR A 262 0.84 12.72 4.46
N GLY A 263 -0.43 12.35 4.35
CA GLY A 263 -1.23 12.40 3.13
C GLY A 263 -2.30 13.49 3.14
N ASP A 264 -2.41 14.28 4.21
CA ASP A 264 -3.51 15.23 4.40
C ASP A 264 -3.33 16.52 3.58
N GLY A 265 -4.36 16.89 2.83
CA GLY A 265 -4.39 18.11 2.02
C GLY A 265 -4.48 19.39 2.86
N ASP A 266 -4.84 19.30 4.13
CA ASP A 266 -4.91 20.45 5.04
C ASP A 266 -3.53 21.09 5.28
N PHE A 267 -2.44 20.37 4.98
CA PHE A 267 -1.07 20.89 5.03
C PHE A 267 -0.63 21.67 3.77
N ILE A 268 -1.44 21.74 2.71
CA ILE A 268 -1.09 22.48 1.49
C ILE A 268 -0.68 23.94 1.78
N PRO A 269 -1.45 24.74 2.56
CA PRO A 269 -1.06 26.11 2.87
C PRO A 269 0.27 26.21 3.63
N LEU A 270 0.56 25.23 4.49
CA LEU A 270 1.83 25.14 5.22
C LEU A 270 2.99 24.90 4.26
N VAL A 271 2.86 23.93 3.35
CA VAL A 271 3.89 23.61 2.34
C VAL A 271 4.19 24.83 1.48
N GLU A 272 3.17 25.50 0.94
CA GLU A 272 3.34 26.70 0.11
C GLU A 272 4.08 27.81 0.90
N ARG A 273 3.74 28.00 2.18
CA ARG A 273 4.37 29.02 3.02
C ARG A 273 5.83 28.71 3.34
N LEU A 274 6.17 27.44 3.51
CA LEU A 274 7.54 26.98 3.74
C LEU A 274 8.41 27.15 2.50
N GLN A 275 7.91 26.72 1.33
CA GLN A 275 8.61 26.89 0.05
C GLN A 275 8.86 28.39 -0.24
N ALA A 276 7.88 29.25 0.02
CA ALA A 276 8.04 30.71 -0.11
C ALA A 276 9.09 31.30 0.86
N ARG A 277 9.47 30.59 1.92
CA ARG A 277 10.55 30.95 2.86
C ARG A 277 11.90 30.34 2.49
N ASN A 278 12.06 29.83 1.27
CA ASN A 278 13.27 29.15 0.79
C ASN A 278 13.65 27.94 1.69
N VAL A 279 12.64 27.14 2.05
CA VAL A 279 12.79 25.86 2.76
C VAL A 279 12.57 24.75 1.74
N ASP A 280 13.43 23.75 1.75
CA ASP A 280 13.28 22.54 0.93
C ASP A 280 12.25 21.61 1.59
N VAL A 281 11.10 21.38 0.95
CA VAL A 281 9.98 20.66 1.55
C VAL A 281 9.70 19.39 0.77
N ASN A 282 9.84 18.25 1.45
CA ASN A 282 9.52 16.93 0.92
C ASN A 282 8.35 16.34 1.71
N VAL A 283 7.42 15.67 1.03
CA VAL A 283 6.32 14.98 1.71
C VAL A 283 6.38 13.49 1.43
N VAL A 284 6.25 12.69 2.49
CA VAL A 284 6.17 11.23 2.40
C VAL A 284 4.73 10.81 2.71
N GLY A 285 4.08 10.15 1.77
CA GLY A 285 2.69 9.68 1.94
C GLY A 285 2.38 8.51 1.01
N ALA A 286 1.33 7.74 1.29
CA ALA A 286 0.89 6.72 0.34
C ALA A 286 0.18 7.36 -0.84
N SER A 287 0.54 6.94 -2.05
CA SER A 287 0.05 7.55 -3.29
C SER A 287 -1.47 7.47 -3.41
N VAL A 288 -2.05 6.37 -2.92
CA VAL A 288 -3.49 6.10 -2.97
C VAL A 288 -4.32 6.86 -1.93
N ASN A 289 -3.69 7.34 -0.85
CA ASN A 289 -4.37 7.97 0.30
C ASN A 289 -3.91 9.42 0.53
N THR A 290 -3.08 9.95 -0.36
CA THR A 290 -2.60 11.34 -0.30
C THR A 290 -3.46 12.23 -1.18
N ASN A 291 -3.82 13.41 -0.70
CA ASN A 291 -4.57 14.41 -1.46
C ASN A 291 -3.91 14.72 -2.83
N SER A 292 -4.68 14.67 -3.91
CA SER A 292 -4.16 14.85 -5.28
C SER A 292 -3.56 16.23 -5.53
N ARG A 293 -4.11 17.28 -4.90
CA ARG A 293 -3.56 18.64 -4.98
C ARG A 293 -2.22 18.75 -4.26
N LEU A 294 -2.06 18.06 -3.13
CA LEU A 294 -0.77 18.00 -2.42
C LEU A 294 0.29 17.29 -3.27
N GLN A 295 -0.05 16.16 -3.90
CA GLN A 295 0.87 15.47 -4.82
C GLN A 295 1.26 16.35 -6.01
N ALA A 296 0.28 17.03 -6.63
CA ALA A 296 0.51 17.92 -7.77
C ALA A 296 1.36 19.15 -7.42
N LEU A 297 1.25 19.66 -6.19
CA LEU A 297 2.06 20.78 -5.70
C LEU A 297 3.54 20.39 -5.61
N LEU A 298 3.83 19.18 -5.12
CA LEU A 298 5.19 18.74 -4.80
C LEU A 298 5.91 18.05 -5.96
N GLN A 299 5.18 17.35 -6.83
CA GLN A 299 5.72 16.64 -8.00
C GLN A 299 6.87 15.68 -7.62
N GLN A 300 8.13 16.09 -7.84
CA GLN A 300 9.32 15.29 -7.54
C GLN A 300 9.67 15.28 -6.05
N ASP A 301 9.19 16.27 -5.29
CA ASP A 301 9.41 16.39 -3.84
C ASP A 301 8.37 15.58 -3.04
N PHE A 302 7.42 14.93 -3.73
CA PHE A 302 6.56 13.91 -3.15
C PHE A 302 7.24 12.55 -3.23
N ILE A 303 7.41 11.90 -2.08
CA ILE A 303 8.04 10.59 -1.94
C ILE A 303 6.94 9.58 -1.61
N PRO A 304 6.54 8.72 -2.57
CA PRO A 304 5.60 7.64 -2.30
C PRO A 304 6.10 6.75 -1.17
N LEU A 305 5.29 6.51 -0.14
CA LEU A 305 5.64 5.61 0.96
C LEU A 305 5.94 4.20 0.44
N GLU A 306 5.28 3.79 -0.64
CA GLU A 306 5.49 2.53 -1.34
C GLU A 306 6.91 2.40 -1.91
N SER A 307 7.59 3.51 -2.21
CA SER A 307 8.97 3.49 -2.73
C SER A 307 10.01 3.13 -1.67
N ILE A 308 9.69 3.35 -0.39
CA ILE A 308 10.57 3.04 0.75
C ILE A 308 10.06 1.89 1.61
N SER A 309 8.89 1.31 1.28
CA SER A 309 8.22 0.29 2.11
C SER A 309 9.12 -0.91 2.43
N ASP A 310 9.84 -1.43 1.44
CA ASP A 310 10.78 -2.55 1.58
C ASP A 310 11.88 -2.29 2.63
N GLN A 311 12.22 -1.03 2.87
CA GLN A 311 13.30 -0.63 3.77
C GLN A 311 12.81 -0.40 5.19
N ILE A 312 11.51 -0.14 5.37
CA ILE A 312 10.94 0.31 6.65
C ILE A 312 10.05 -0.75 7.31
N VAL A 313 9.83 -1.90 6.68
CA VAL A 313 9.04 -3.00 7.25
C VAL A 313 9.92 -3.95 8.07
N LYS A 314 9.33 -4.54 9.12
CA LYS A 314 9.94 -5.63 9.86
C LYS A 314 10.18 -6.80 8.93
N LEU A 315 11.40 -7.35 8.98
CA LEU A 315 11.69 -8.63 8.34
C LEU A 315 10.80 -9.70 8.99
N LYS A 316 9.81 -10.21 8.25
CA LYS A 316 9.13 -11.45 8.64
C LYS A 316 10.20 -12.52 8.70
N ARG A 317 10.54 -12.98 9.91
CA ARG A 317 11.35 -14.19 10.07
C ARG A 317 10.59 -15.27 9.32
N LEU A 318 11.18 -15.81 8.27
CA LEU A 318 10.73 -17.05 7.66
C LEU A 318 10.87 -18.09 8.77
N THR A 319 9.79 -18.36 9.48
CA THR A 319 9.70 -19.54 10.34
C THR A 319 9.76 -20.73 9.39
N ALA A 320 10.88 -21.45 9.48
CA ALA A 320 11.12 -22.71 8.78
C ALA A 320 10.09 -23.76 9.18
#